data_AF-A0A0Q5VZL1-F1
#
_entry.id   AF-A0A0Q5VZL1-F1
#
_cell.length_a   1.000
_cell.length_b   1.000
_cell.length_c   1.000
_cell.angle_alpha   90.00
_cell.angle_beta   90.00
_cell.angle_gamma   90.00
#
_symmetry.space_group_name_H-M   'P 1'
#
loop_
_entity.id
_entity.type
_entity.pdbx_description
1 polymer ?
#
loop_
_entity_poly.entity_id
_entity_poly.type
_entity_poly.pdbx_seq_one_letter_code
_entity_poly.pdbx_strand_id
1 'polypeptide(L)'
;MRSCLTFPADCKKMSEELRGVEYDKYLSEVDAAATATGGKVVSLAGGYFGVQLPADGANVLLALDLDSDQGWVVWAEDSLGDRCCDYAEEVIGNCTLGELRLRAFETLAHHVHA
;
A
#
# COMPACT_ATOMS: atom_id res chain seq x y z
N MET A 1 -38.53 10.00 -36.53
CA MET A 1 -37.09 10.28 -36.69
C MET A 1 -36.39 10.02 -35.35
N ARG A 2 -35.22 9.37 -35.43
CA ARG A 2 -34.27 8.92 -34.40
C ARG A 2 -34.25 9.80 -33.13
N SER A 3 -34.51 9.27 -31.92
CA SER A 3 -33.55 8.59 -31.02
C SER A 3 -32.14 9.19 -31.01
N CYS A 4 -31.79 9.86 -29.91
CA CYS A 4 -30.43 9.90 -29.37
C CYS A 4 -30.49 9.95 -27.84
N LEU A 5 -30.59 8.74 -27.27
CA LEU A 5 -29.81 8.23 -26.15
C LEU A 5 -29.81 9.06 -24.86
N THR A 6 -30.75 8.70 -24.01
CA THR A 6 -30.51 8.44 -22.58
C THR A 6 -29.08 8.00 -22.31
N PHE A 7 -28.39 8.74 -21.44
CA PHE A 7 -27.21 8.23 -20.73
C PHE A 7 -27.59 6.89 -20.08
N PRO A 8 -26.87 5.79 -20.36
CA PRO A 8 -27.15 4.54 -19.69
C PRO A 8 -26.93 4.73 -18.19
N ALA A 9 -27.91 4.32 -17.40
CA ALA A 9 -27.87 4.25 -15.94
C ALA A 9 -26.87 3.19 -15.42
N ASP A 10 -25.87 2.83 -16.22
CA ASP A 10 -24.96 1.71 -16.00
C ASP A 10 -23.58 2.12 -15.48
N CYS A 11 -23.30 3.42 -15.28
CA CYS A 11 -22.11 3.84 -14.52
C CYS A 11 -22.25 3.65 -13.00
N LYS A 12 -23.47 3.42 -12.49
CA LYS A 12 -23.70 3.13 -11.06
C LYS A 12 -23.57 1.65 -10.72
N LYS A 13 -23.72 0.75 -11.68
CA LYS A 13 -23.85 -0.69 -11.41
C LYS A 13 -22.55 -1.47 -11.46
N MET A 14 -21.46 -0.88 -11.96
CA MET A 14 -20.17 -1.55 -12.07
C MET A 14 -19.17 -1.12 -10.97
N SER A 15 -19.50 -0.08 -10.19
CA SER A 15 -18.72 0.35 -9.02
C SER A 15 -19.16 -0.32 -7.71
N GLU A 16 -20.20 -1.17 -7.74
CA GLU A 16 -20.78 -1.79 -6.55
C GLU A 16 -20.37 -3.27 -6.34
N GLU A 17 -19.58 -3.87 -7.24
CA GLU A 17 -19.21 -5.30 -7.15
C GLU A 17 -17.72 -5.60 -6.94
N LEU A 18 -16.89 -4.60 -6.60
CA LEU A 18 -15.52 -4.84 -6.10
C LEU A 18 -15.17 -3.95 -4.89
N ARG A 19 -15.46 -4.52 -3.71
CA ARG A 19 -14.71 -4.45 -2.45
C ARG A 19 -13.52 -3.47 -2.41
N GLY A 20 -13.80 -2.20 -2.12
CA GLY A 20 -12.78 -1.20 -1.83
C GLY A 20 -12.84 -0.84 -0.36
N VAL A 21 -11.70 -0.87 0.34
CA VAL A 21 -11.52 -0.04 1.53
C VAL A 21 -11.91 1.38 1.09
N GLU A 22 -12.91 1.99 1.74
CA GLU A 22 -13.25 3.37 1.41
C GLU A 22 -12.00 4.23 1.55
N TYR A 23 -11.72 5.10 0.57
CA TYR A 23 -10.44 5.82 0.49
C TYR A 23 -10.10 6.56 1.79
N ASP A 24 -11.11 7.08 2.50
CA ASP A 24 -10.95 7.72 3.81
C ASP A 24 -10.48 6.72 4.90
N LYS A 25 -10.99 5.48 4.88
CA LYS A 25 -10.52 4.41 5.77
C LYS A 25 -9.09 4.02 5.44
N TYR A 26 -8.76 3.94 4.15
CA TYR A 26 -7.41 3.67 3.70
C TYR A 26 -6.41 4.72 4.22
N LEU A 27 -6.73 6.00 4.06
CA LEU A 27 -5.88 7.09 4.58
C LEU A 27 -5.75 7.01 6.11
N SER A 28 -6.85 6.74 6.81
CA SER A 28 -6.83 6.55 8.27
C SER A 28 -5.97 5.34 8.68
N GLU A 29 -5.96 4.27 7.91
CA GLU A 29 -5.13 3.08 8.15
C GLU A 29 -3.64 3.41 8.00
N VAL A 30 -3.28 4.16 6.95
CA VAL A 30 -1.91 4.62 6.69
C VAL A 30 -1.41 5.55 7.80
N ASP A 31 -2.23 6.51 8.24
CA ASP A 31 -1.89 7.40 9.36
C ASP A 31 -1.69 6.63 10.67
N ALA A 32 -2.56 5.66 10.94
CA ALA A 32 -2.46 4.80 12.12
C ALA A 32 -1.21 3.91 12.06
N ALA A 33 -0.89 3.37 10.90
CA ALA A 33 0.32 2.60 10.66
C ALA A 33 1.59 3.45 10.85
N ALA A 34 1.63 4.68 10.33
CA ALA A 34 2.76 5.59 10.56
C ALA A 34 2.97 5.85 12.05
N THR A 35 1.88 6.10 12.78
CA THR A 35 1.92 6.30 14.24
C THR A 35 2.41 5.04 14.98
N ALA A 36 1.87 3.86 14.64
CA ALA A 36 2.18 2.61 15.32
C ALA A 36 3.62 2.13 15.07
N THR A 37 4.14 2.37 13.87
CA THR A 37 5.49 1.94 13.46
C THR A 37 6.56 2.98 13.81
N GLY A 38 6.17 4.22 14.13
CA GLY A 38 7.08 5.36 14.28
C GLY A 38 7.66 5.83 12.94
N GLY A 39 6.98 5.51 11.84
CA GLY A 39 7.33 5.95 10.50
C GLY A 39 6.70 7.30 10.15
N LYS A 40 6.87 7.70 8.89
CA LYS A 40 6.21 8.90 8.34
C LYS A 40 5.37 8.53 7.12
N VAL A 41 4.24 9.20 6.94
CA VAL A 41 3.44 9.04 5.74
C VAL A 41 4.17 9.67 4.55
N VAL A 42 4.18 8.97 3.42
CA VAL A 42 4.79 9.41 2.17
C VAL A 42 3.84 9.19 0.99
N SER A 43 3.92 10.07 -0.01
CA SER A 43 3.23 9.86 -1.28
C SER A 43 3.99 8.83 -2.10
N LEU A 44 3.24 7.89 -2.67
CA LEU A 44 3.70 6.89 -3.63
C LEU A 44 3.23 7.27 -5.03
N ALA A 45 3.71 6.54 -6.04
CA ALA A 45 3.21 6.69 -7.41
C ALA A 45 1.70 6.37 -7.48
N GLY A 46 1.02 6.94 -8.49
CA GLY A 46 -0.40 6.65 -8.73
C GLY A 46 -1.39 7.33 -7.78
N GLY A 47 -0.93 8.25 -6.91
CA GLY A 47 -1.80 8.95 -5.96
C GLY A 47 -2.08 8.19 -4.66
N TYR A 48 -1.31 7.11 -4.43
CA TYR A 48 -1.34 6.34 -3.20
C TYR A 48 -0.36 6.90 -2.16
N PHE A 49 -0.52 6.43 -0.94
CA PHE A 49 0.26 6.76 0.23
C PHE A 49 0.75 5.48 0.93
N GLY A 50 1.88 5.60 1.61
CA GLY A 50 2.48 4.54 2.39
C GLY A 50 3.19 5.09 3.61
N VAL A 51 3.86 4.20 4.33
CA VAL A 51 4.65 4.54 5.51
C VAL A 51 6.13 4.28 5.21
N GLN A 52 6.96 5.31 5.41
CA GLN A 52 8.40 5.19 5.32
C GLN A 52 9.02 5.05 6.72
N LEU A 53 9.84 4.03 6.90
CA LEU A 53 10.60 3.72 8.11
C LEU A 53 12.11 3.82 7.81
N PRO A 54 12.90 4.52 8.64
CA PRO A 54 14.35 4.54 8.47
C PRO A 54 14.97 3.19 8.88
N ALA A 55 15.89 2.68 8.07
CA ALA A 55 16.60 1.43 8.33
C ALA A 55 18.04 1.51 7.80
N ASP A 56 19.01 1.79 8.68
CA ASP A 56 20.47 1.75 8.43
C ASP A 56 20.92 2.04 6.98
N GLY A 57 20.74 3.29 6.54
CA GLY A 57 21.17 3.76 5.21
C GLY A 57 20.16 3.53 4.07
N ALA A 58 19.04 2.88 4.37
CA ALA A 58 17.91 2.65 3.49
C ALA A 58 16.59 3.10 4.14
N ASN A 59 15.53 3.08 3.34
CA ASN A 59 14.16 3.31 3.75
C ASN A 59 13.34 2.03 3.54
N VAL A 60 12.57 1.64 4.53
CA VAL A 60 11.57 0.57 4.42
C VAL A 60 10.22 1.23 4.14
N LEU A 61 9.58 0.84 3.05
CA LEU A 61 8.31 1.40 2.60
C LEU A 61 7.21 0.37 2.81
N LEU A 62 6.11 0.79 3.42
CA LEU A 62 4.91 0.00 3.61
C LEU A 62 3.76 0.60 2.81
N ALA A 63 3.06 -0.22 2.04
CA ALA A 63 1.82 0.17 1.39
C ALA A 63 0.72 -0.86 1.67
N LEU A 64 -0.53 -0.40 1.68
CA LEU A 64 -1.68 -1.29 1.75
C LEU A 64 -2.10 -1.65 0.32
N ASP A 65 -2.16 -2.93 0.01
CA ASP A 65 -2.67 -3.42 -1.27
C ASP A 65 -4.19 -3.25 -1.31
N LEU A 66 -4.62 -2.38 -2.22
CA LEU A 66 -6.03 -2.06 -2.45
C LEU A 66 -6.63 -2.87 -3.61
N ASP A 67 -5.78 -3.45 -4.46
CA ASP A 67 -6.22 -4.09 -5.70
C ASP A 67 -6.46 -5.59 -5.49
N SER A 68 -5.58 -6.25 -4.73
CA SER A 68 -5.63 -7.71 -4.53
C SER A 68 -6.04 -8.14 -3.11
N ASP A 69 -6.34 -7.19 -2.21
CA ASP A 69 -6.73 -7.41 -0.81
C ASP A 69 -5.73 -8.30 -0.05
N GLN A 70 -4.45 -8.23 -0.43
CA GLN A 70 -3.38 -8.99 0.21
C GLN A 70 -2.98 -8.42 1.56
N GLY A 71 -3.40 -7.19 1.89
CA GLY A 71 -3.03 -6.49 3.12
C GLY A 71 -1.79 -5.65 2.92
N TRP A 72 -0.85 -5.67 3.86
CA TRP A 72 0.35 -4.85 3.77
C TRP A 72 1.41 -5.48 2.87
N VAL A 73 2.04 -4.64 2.06
CA VAL A 73 3.24 -4.96 1.27
C VAL A 73 4.41 -4.11 1.74
N VAL A 74 5.63 -4.60 1.53
CA VAL A 74 6.86 -3.94 1.95
C VAL A 74 7.94 -4.04 0.89
N TRP A 75 8.71 -2.97 0.73
CA TRP A 75 9.97 -3.00 -0.03
C TRP A 75 11.01 -2.08 0.63
N ALA A 76 12.26 -2.21 0.21
CA ALA A 76 13.33 -1.30 0.59
C ALA A 76 13.71 -0.38 -0.56
N GLU A 77 13.93 0.89 -0.24
CA GLU A 77 14.51 1.90 -1.13
C GLU A 77 15.83 2.38 -0.54
N ASP A 78 16.81 2.65 -1.38
CA ASP A 78 18.05 3.27 -0.93
C ASP A 78 17.84 4.77 -0.55
N SER A 79 18.93 5.47 -0.23
CA SER A 79 18.88 6.89 0.11
C SER A 79 18.46 7.81 -1.05
N LEU A 80 18.49 7.32 -2.29
CA LEU A 80 18.08 8.04 -3.50
C LEU A 80 16.63 7.75 -3.89
N GLY A 81 15.98 6.80 -3.24
CA GLY A 81 14.62 6.35 -3.55
C GLY A 81 14.58 5.24 -4.59
N ASP A 82 15.73 4.67 -4.94
CA ASP A 82 15.81 3.58 -5.91
C ASP A 82 15.52 2.24 -5.21
N ARG A 83 14.66 1.43 -5.83
CA ARG A 83 14.39 0.06 -5.38
C ARG A 83 15.58 -0.84 -5.72
N CYS A 84 15.86 -1.80 -4.84
CA CYS A 84 16.95 -2.75 -5.11
C CYS A 84 16.70 -3.65 -6.33
N CYS A 85 15.44 -3.95 -6.67
CA CYS A 85 15.03 -4.64 -7.88
C CYS A 85 13.51 -4.47 -8.17
N ASP A 86 13.06 -4.83 -9.38
CA ASP A 86 11.63 -4.77 -9.78
C ASP A 86 10.75 -5.78 -9.00
N TYR A 87 11.36 -6.79 -8.37
CA TYR A 87 10.70 -7.80 -7.52
C TYR A 87 10.94 -7.55 -6.02
N ALA A 88 11.31 -6.33 -5.63
CA ALA A 88 11.63 -5.99 -4.24
C ALA A 88 10.41 -5.85 -3.32
N GLU A 89 9.20 -5.95 -3.88
CA GLU A 89 7.96 -5.91 -3.12
C GLU A 89 7.62 -7.29 -2.57
N GLU A 90 7.40 -7.34 -1.27
CA GLU A 90 7.07 -8.54 -0.53
C GLU A 90 5.76 -8.37 0.24
N VAL A 91 4.94 -9.40 0.23
CA VAL A 91 3.65 -9.39 0.92
C VAL A 91 3.87 -9.71 2.40
N ILE A 92 3.63 -8.73 3.29
CA ILE A 92 3.51 -8.97 4.73
C ILE A 92 2.19 -9.71 5.01
N GLY A 93 1.13 -9.31 4.32
CA GLY A 93 -0.21 -9.81 4.56
C GLY A 93 -1.00 -8.93 5.53
N ASN A 94 -2.18 -9.41 5.90
CA ASN A 94 -2.97 -8.81 6.97
C ASN A 94 -2.30 -9.05 8.34
N CYS A 95 -2.12 -7.99 9.14
CA CYS A 95 -1.57 -8.06 10.49
C CYS A 95 -2.05 -6.90 11.35
N THR A 96 -1.83 -6.98 12.66
CA THR A 96 -2.16 -5.84 13.54
C THR A 96 -1.13 -4.72 13.37
N LEU A 97 -1.54 -3.48 13.59
CA LEU A 97 -0.64 -2.32 13.49
C LEU A 97 0.58 -2.42 14.42
N GLY A 98 0.43 -3.06 15.58
CA GLY A 98 1.53 -3.27 16.53
C GLY A 98 2.59 -4.25 16.04
N GLU A 99 2.23 -5.16 15.14
CA GLU A 99 3.15 -6.16 14.55
C GLU A 99 3.77 -5.67 13.24
N LEU A 100 3.16 -4.68 12.59
CA LEU A 100 3.49 -4.26 11.23
C LEU A 100 4.97 -3.91 11.07
N ARG A 101 5.56 -3.17 12.03
CA ARG A 101 6.99 -2.81 11.99
C ARG A 101 7.88 -4.05 12.04
N LEU A 102 7.63 -4.95 12.98
CA LEU A 102 8.48 -6.14 13.16
C LEU A 102 8.39 -7.05 11.93
N ARG A 103 7.17 -7.31 11.46
CA ARG A 103 6.93 -8.14 10.28
C ARG A 103 7.55 -7.55 9.02
N ALA A 104 7.51 -6.23 8.85
CA ALA A 104 8.20 -5.56 7.76
C ALA A 104 9.70 -5.86 7.72
N PHE A 105 10.38 -5.73 8.87
CA PHE A 105 11.80 -6.03 8.97
C PHE A 105 12.10 -7.52 8.76
N GLU A 106 11.30 -8.42 9.33
CA GLU A 106 11.46 -9.87 9.14
C GLU A 106 11.32 -10.27 7.67
N THR A 107 10.27 -9.76 7.00
CA THR A 107 10.03 -10.03 5.57
C THR A 107 11.20 -9.54 4.71
N LEU A 108 11.70 -8.33 4.93
CA LEU A 108 12.84 -7.81 4.19
C LEU A 108 14.15 -8.55 4.49
N ALA A 109 14.38 -8.94 5.76
CA ALA A 109 15.57 -9.71 6.13
C ALA A 109 15.60 -11.08 5.44
N HIS A 110 14.44 -11.74 5.28
CA HIS A 110 14.36 -12.97 4.50
C HIS A 110 14.65 -12.75 3.02
N HIS A 111 14.19 -11.63 2.44
CA HIS A 111 14.42 -11.31 1.03
C HIS A 111 15.91 -11.07 0.73
N VAL A 112 16.64 -10.35 1.59
CA VAL A 112 18.09 -10.10 1.41
C VAL A 112 18.93 -11.39 1.52
N HIS A 113 18.39 -12.43 2.14
CA HIS A 113 19.07 -13.71 2.36
C HIS A 113 18.57 -14.86 1.46
N ALA A 114 17.60 -14.61 0.58
CA ALA A 114 17.08 -15.56 -0.41
C ALA A 114 17.92 -15.54 -1.69
#